data_AF-A0A1R4KXK2-F1
#
_entry.id   AF-A0A1R4KXK2-F1
#
_cell.length_a   1.000
_cell.length_b   1.000
_cell.length_c   1.000
_cell.angle_alpha   90.00
_cell.angle_beta   90.00
_cell.angle_gamma   90.00
#
_symmetry.space_group_name_H-M   'P 1'
#
loop_
_entity.id
_entity.type
_entity.pdbx_description
1 polymer ?
#
loop_
_entity_poly.entity_id
_entity_poly.type
_entity_poly.pdbx_seq_one_letter_code
_entity_poly.pdbx_strand_id
1 'polypeptide(L)'
;MPLAQPQYRLVKAIFSEQKNFADNTFYDVSGWTLAHAFNLPFAKVTSSWGLKVADNAWQQAATPRFAQLNEGYAFGFSWDDTLAPKMLNSLLQQGVKARVALNSLTAKSVNSEEVNFAAGSIIIPAGLQTNSDWIAQLNQAQNEFGIAIKPITSGLTSKGADLGSRSMAVLSAPKVLLLGGKGVSQYEAGEVWYYLDRFVGVAPTIVELERLGSIELSNYSHIVLAHGNYSGLSDADKVAIKGWVRKGGVIWGHKGGAKFLADQQLLKASYLSRKEVASAFKTDGLNYADKEHLAGRQRIAGAIFNTHVDLTHPLTFSLPRNTLPVFKNSTWLLETSEAPFVNVLTYTEQPLLAGFTDAVNVTQVAGAAGLIAHSYGRGAVIGMTDDPVFRGYWYGTSRLLSNALFFGHTFRVSGD
;
A
#
# COMPACT_ATOMS: atom_id res chain seq x y z
N MET A 1 23.81 -10.28 -10.99
CA MET A 1 24.55 -10.96 -9.89
C MET A 1 25.18 -12.24 -10.42
N PRO A 2 26.47 -12.53 -10.13
CA PRO A 2 27.09 -13.79 -10.52
C PRO A 2 26.42 -14.98 -9.84
N LEU A 3 26.13 -16.04 -10.60
CA LEU A 3 25.46 -17.24 -10.08
C LEU A 3 26.45 -18.33 -9.63
N ALA A 4 27.72 -18.24 -10.02
CA ALA A 4 28.77 -19.18 -9.60
C ALA A 4 29.24 -18.89 -8.16
N GLN A 5 28.39 -19.19 -7.18
CA GLN A 5 28.66 -18.99 -5.76
C GLN A 5 27.88 -19.99 -4.89
N PRO A 6 28.29 -20.24 -3.62
CA PRO A 6 27.66 -21.24 -2.75
C PRO A 6 26.14 -21.05 -2.55
N GLN A 7 25.68 -19.79 -2.55
CA GLN A 7 24.28 -19.44 -2.35
C GLN A 7 23.46 -19.39 -3.65
N TYR A 8 23.91 -20.04 -4.74
CA TYR A 8 23.25 -20.06 -6.05
C TYR A 8 21.73 -20.20 -5.98
N ARG A 9 21.22 -21.18 -5.22
CA ARG A 9 19.78 -21.47 -5.14
C ARG A 9 19.00 -20.31 -4.52
N LEU A 10 19.54 -19.69 -3.48
CA LEU A 10 18.93 -18.53 -2.82
C LEU A 10 18.89 -17.32 -3.76
N VAL A 11 20.03 -16.98 -4.37
CA VAL A 11 20.13 -15.86 -5.33
C VAL A 11 19.19 -16.08 -6.50
N LYS A 12 19.14 -17.31 -7.05
CA LYS A 12 18.18 -17.65 -8.11
C LYS A 12 16.74 -17.48 -7.65
N ALA A 13 16.38 -17.92 -6.45
CA ALA A 13 15.02 -17.81 -5.92
C ALA A 13 14.59 -16.34 -5.73
N ILE A 14 15.47 -15.48 -5.21
CA ILE A 14 15.23 -14.03 -5.00
C ILE A 14 14.74 -13.34 -6.28
N PHE A 15 15.26 -13.74 -7.44
CA PHE A 15 14.95 -13.16 -8.76
C PHE A 15 14.15 -14.09 -9.68
N SER A 16 13.66 -15.24 -9.19
CA SER A 16 13.01 -16.24 -10.05
C SER A 16 11.63 -15.78 -10.48
N GLU A 17 11.39 -15.69 -11.79
CA GLU A 17 10.07 -15.44 -12.39
C GLU A 17 9.47 -16.71 -13.02
N GLN A 18 9.73 -17.87 -12.41
CA GLN A 18 9.26 -19.15 -12.93
C GLN A 18 7.73 -19.24 -12.92
N LYS A 19 7.13 -19.57 -14.07
CA LYS A 19 5.69 -19.75 -14.26
C LYS A 19 5.28 -21.20 -14.56
N ASN A 20 6.22 -21.97 -15.13
CA ASN A 20 6.01 -23.36 -15.54
C ASN A 20 6.67 -24.32 -14.55
N PHE A 21 5.94 -25.35 -14.13
CA PHE A 21 6.40 -26.35 -13.18
C PHE A 21 6.07 -27.74 -13.72
N ALA A 22 6.87 -28.74 -13.32
CA ALA A 22 6.62 -30.13 -13.70
C ALA A 22 5.40 -30.69 -12.98
N ASP A 23 5.21 -30.28 -11.72
CA ASP A 23 3.99 -30.48 -10.95
C ASP A 23 3.38 -29.11 -10.65
N ASN A 24 2.11 -28.95 -10.99
CA ASN A 24 1.36 -27.72 -10.85
C ASN A 24 0.45 -27.74 -9.61
N THR A 25 0.60 -28.75 -8.74
CA THR A 25 -0.19 -28.91 -7.53
C THR A 25 0.42 -28.13 -6.37
N PHE A 26 -0.03 -26.88 -6.20
CA PHE A 26 0.40 -26.02 -5.11
C PHE A 26 -0.68 -25.88 -4.03
N TYR A 27 -0.29 -26.05 -2.77
CA TYR A 27 -1.20 -25.92 -1.62
C TYR A 27 -1.29 -24.48 -1.08
N ASP A 28 -0.22 -23.69 -1.23
CA ASP A 28 -0.12 -22.34 -0.63
C ASP A 28 0.51 -21.31 -1.57
N VAL A 29 1.84 -21.39 -1.82
CA VAL A 29 2.57 -20.40 -2.63
C VAL A 29 3.44 -21.07 -3.69
N SER A 30 3.33 -20.57 -4.93
CA SER A 30 4.09 -20.99 -6.11
C SER A 30 5.11 -19.94 -6.59
N GLY A 31 4.95 -18.67 -6.21
CA GLY A 31 5.85 -17.56 -6.54
C GLY A 31 6.46 -16.88 -5.31
N TRP A 32 7.80 -16.76 -5.27
CA TRP A 32 8.56 -16.21 -4.13
C TRP A 32 9.61 -15.16 -4.54
N THR A 33 9.36 -14.43 -5.63
CA THR A 33 10.31 -13.43 -6.14
C THR A 33 10.46 -12.26 -5.17
N LEU A 34 11.52 -12.26 -4.37
CA LEU A 34 11.79 -11.22 -3.36
C LEU A 34 11.96 -9.84 -4.01
N ALA A 35 12.56 -9.77 -5.20
CA ALA A 35 12.68 -8.51 -5.94
C ALA A 35 11.31 -7.89 -6.24
N HIS A 36 10.31 -8.70 -6.62
CA HIS A 36 8.94 -8.23 -6.82
C HIS A 36 8.26 -7.81 -5.52
N ALA A 37 8.41 -8.59 -4.45
CA ALA A 37 7.86 -8.26 -3.13
C ALA A 37 8.36 -6.91 -2.60
N PHE A 38 9.60 -6.53 -2.94
CA PHE A 38 10.23 -5.27 -2.54
C PHE A 38 10.07 -4.17 -3.60
N ASN A 39 9.33 -4.44 -4.68
CA ASN A 39 9.16 -3.55 -5.83
C ASN A 39 10.50 -3.09 -6.45
N LEU A 40 11.54 -3.92 -6.41
CA LEU A 40 12.87 -3.60 -6.94
C LEU A 40 12.91 -3.80 -8.46
N PRO A 41 13.48 -2.86 -9.23
CA PRO A 41 13.77 -3.10 -10.64
C PRO A 41 14.91 -4.12 -10.77
N PHE A 42 14.74 -5.10 -11.64
CA PHE A 42 15.80 -6.04 -12.00
C PHE A 42 15.63 -6.47 -13.46
N ALA A 43 16.71 -6.97 -14.05
CA ALA A 43 16.72 -7.50 -15.41
C ALA A 43 17.58 -8.75 -15.47
N LYS A 44 17.09 -9.77 -16.20
CA LYS A 44 17.88 -10.94 -16.54
C LYS A 44 18.85 -10.59 -17.67
N VAL A 45 20.13 -10.85 -17.47
CA VAL A 45 21.17 -10.67 -18.49
C VAL A 45 21.65 -12.03 -19.00
N THR A 46 21.89 -12.14 -20.29
CA THR A 46 22.42 -13.36 -20.95
C THR A 46 23.93 -13.30 -21.19
N SER A 47 24.53 -12.11 -21.09
CA SER A 47 25.96 -11.87 -21.22
C SER A 47 26.43 -10.86 -20.17
N SER A 48 27.67 -11.00 -19.71
CA SER A 48 28.37 -10.01 -18.90
C SER A 48 29.17 -9.02 -19.75
N TRP A 49 29.25 -9.23 -21.07
CA TRP A 49 29.98 -8.34 -21.96
C TRP A 49 29.36 -6.95 -21.95
N GLY A 50 30.18 -5.93 -21.69
CA GLY A 50 29.73 -4.54 -21.56
C GLY A 50 29.00 -4.20 -20.25
N LEU A 51 28.83 -5.17 -19.33
CA LEU A 51 28.19 -4.91 -18.05
C LEU A 51 29.17 -4.20 -17.11
N LYS A 52 28.89 -2.94 -16.78
CA LYS A 52 29.66 -2.18 -15.78
C LYS A 52 29.32 -2.70 -14.39
N VAL A 53 30.25 -3.42 -13.78
CA VAL A 53 30.17 -3.81 -12.36
C VAL A 53 30.94 -2.83 -11.51
N ALA A 54 30.63 -2.75 -10.21
CA ALA A 54 31.44 -1.99 -9.27
C ALA A 54 32.82 -2.64 -9.13
N ASP A 55 33.87 -1.82 -9.09
CA ASP A 55 35.25 -2.30 -8.89
C ASP A 55 35.48 -2.88 -7.49
N ASN A 56 34.69 -2.41 -6.52
CA ASN A 56 34.77 -2.82 -5.13
C ASN A 56 33.55 -3.65 -4.72
N ALA A 57 33.78 -4.62 -3.82
CA ALA A 57 32.70 -5.35 -3.19
C ALA A 57 31.77 -4.40 -2.43
N TRP A 58 30.48 -4.73 -2.39
CA TRP A 58 29.51 -3.98 -1.60
C TRP A 58 29.96 -3.91 -0.14
N GLN A 59 29.94 -2.72 0.42
CA GLN A 59 30.19 -2.45 1.83
C GLN A 59 28.90 -1.96 2.45
N GLN A 60 28.67 -2.30 3.72
CA GLN A 60 27.57 -1.72 4.46
C GLN A 60 27.72 -0.20 4.48
N ALA A 61 26.68 0.51 4.08
CA ALA A 61 26.69 1.96 4.13
C ALA A 61 26.91 2.41 5.57
N ALA A 62 27.78 3.41 5.76
CA ALA A 62 27.94 4.03 7.07
C ALA A 62 26.60 4.61 7.52
N THR A 63 26.30 4.54 8.82
CA THR A 63 25.11 5.19 9.38
C THR A 63 25.19 6.68 9.01
N PRO A 64 24.19 7.21 8.30
CA PRO A 64 24.23 8.60 7.87
C PRO A 64 24.28 9.51 9.09
N ARG A 65 25.22 10.46 9.09
CA ARG A 65 25.23 11.57 10.05
C ARG A 65 24.48 12.72 9.44
N PHE A 66 23.36 13.11 10.03
CA PHE A 66 22.60 14.26 9.58
C PHE A 66 23.13 15.54 10.22
N ALA A 67 23.12 16.63 9.45
CA ALA A 67 23.44 17.94 10.00
C ALA A 67 22.39 18.34 11.05
N GLN A 68 22.83 19.01 12.11
CA GLN A 68 21.92 19.58 13.10
C GLN A 68 21.02 20.61 12.41
N LEU A 69 19.72 20.45 12.58
CA LEU A 69 18.71 21.40 12.14
C LEU A 69 18.66 22.55 13.14
N ASN A 70 18.74 23.78 12.64
CA ASN A 70 18.55 25.02 13.40
C ASN A 70 17.22 25.67 13.00
N GLU A 71 17.12 26.99 12.99
CA GLU A 71 15.94 27.69 12.49
C GLU A 71 15.83 27.65 10.96
N GLY A 72 14.60 27.57 10.47
CA GLY A 72 14.26 27.59 9.05
C GLY A 72 12.81 28.04 8.86
N TYR A 73 12.45 28.46 7.65
CA TYR A 73 11.07 28.82 7.30
C TYR A 73 10.14 27.60 7.35
N ALA A 74 10.64 26.48 6.85
CA ALA A 74 10.00 25.17 6.94
C ALA A 74 11.07 24.08 6.89
N PHE A 75 10.65 22.83 7.05
CA PHE A 75 11.47 21.65 6.86
C PHE A 75 10.73 20.68 5.97
N GLY A 76 11.43 19.77 5.30
CA GLY A 76 10.76 18.70 4.57
C GLY A 76 11.58 17.43 4.45
N PHE A 77 10.90 16.31 4.28
CA PHE A 77 11.52 15.01 4.06
C PHE A 77 10.77 14.21 2.98
N SER A 78 11.48 13.30 2.30
CA SER A 78 10.89 12.43 1.29
C SER A 78 10.01 11.36 1.94
N TRP A 79 8.94 10.98 1.25
CA TRP A 79 8.04 9.91 1.65
C TRP A 79 8.50 8.51 1.22
N ASP A 80 9.59 8.42 0.43
CA ASP A 80 9.99 7.18 -0.22
C ASP A 80 10.49 6.10 0.75
N ASP A 81 11.13 6.50 1.85
CA ASP A 81 11.69 5.58 2.83
C ASP A 81 10.59 4.75 3.52
N THR A 82 10.84 3.45 3.72
CA THR A 82 9.88 2.54 4.34
C THR A 82 9.45 3.01 5.73
N LEU A 83 10.31 3.71 6.48
CA LEU A 83 10.03 4.24 7.82
C LEU A 83 9.46 5.67 7.81
N ALA A 84 9.29 6.32 6.66
CA ALA A 84 8.71 7.66 6.58
C ALA A 84 7.31 7.78 7.24
N PRO A 85 6.39 6.79 7.14
CA PRO A 85 5.12 6.83 7.86
C PRO A 85 5.28 6.78 9.38
N LYS A 86 6.22 5.97 9.87
CA LYS A 86 6.53 5.89 11.30
C LYS A 86 7.11 7.18 11.84
N MET A 87 8.05 7.76 11.10
CA MET A 87 8.64 9.06 11.43
C MET A 87 7.56 10.16 11.47
N LEU A 88 6.72 10.25 10.43
CA LEU A 88 5.62 11.20 10.39
C LEU A 88 4.66 11.00 11.57
N ASN A 89 4.26 9.76 11.87
CA ASN A 89 3.35 9.49 12.97
C ASN A 89 3.96 9.92 14.31
N SER A 90 5.23 9.58 14.55
CA SER A 90 5.96 9.99 15.77
C SER A 90 5.95 11.51 15.95
N LEU A 91 6.21 12.26 14.88
CA LEU A 91 6.17 13.73 14.91
C LEU A 91 4.75 14.27 15.17
N LEU A 92 3.74 13.72 14.50
CA LEU A 92 2.34 14.15 14.66
C LEU A 92 1.82 13.88 16.07
N GLN A 93 2.18 12.74 16.68
CA GLN A 93 1.83 12.39 18.06
C GLN A 93 2.48 13.34 19.07
N GLN A 94 3.68 13.85 18.76
CA GLN A 94 4.38 14.87 19.55
C GLN A 94 3.85 16.30 19.31
N GLY A 95 2.81 16.45 18.50
CA GLY A 95 2.12 17.72 18.26
C GLY A 95 2.68 18.55 17.10
N VAL A 96 3.74 18.08 16.42
CA VAL A 96 4.31 18.74 15.24
C VAL A 96 3.27 18.84 14.13
N LYS A 97 3.11 20.02 13.54
CA LYS A 97 2.16 20.26 12.45
C LYS A 97 2.86 20.01 11.11
N ALA A 98 2.35 19.06 10.35
CA ALA A 98 2.89 18.70 9.04
C ALA A 98 1.83 18.78 7.95
N ARG A 99 2.30 18.90 6.71
CA ARG A 99 1.51 18.90 5.48
C ARG A 99 2.13 17.95 4.47
N VAL A 100 1.32 17.40 3.57
CA VAL A 100 1.80 16.66 2.40
C VAL A 100 1.73 17.55 1.17
N ALA A 101 2.79 17.53 0.36
CA ALA A 101 2.82 18.16 -0.94
C ALA A 101 2.11 17.25 -1.96
N LEU A 102 0.95 17.65 -2.48
CA LEU A 102 0.20 16.88 -3.49
C LEU A 102 0.82 16.95 -4.89
N ASN A 103 1.75 17.89 -5.09
CA ASN A 103 2.50 18.08 -6.32
C ASN A 103 3.98 18.23 -5.98
N SER A 104 4.87 17.93 -6.92
CA SER A 104 6.30 18.20 -6.73
C SER A 104 6.59 19.69 -6.62
N LEU A 105 7.68 20.02 -5.93
CA LEU A 105 8.18 21.38 -5.79
C LEU A 105 9.69 21.42 -5.61
N THR A 106 10.27 22.57 -5.91
CA THR A 106 11.66 22.91 -5.62
C THR A 106 11.69 24.11 -4.68
N ALA A 107 12.32 23.94 -3.52
CA ALA A 107 12.43 24.97 -2.50
C ALA A 107 13.89 25.41 -2.31
N LYS A 108 14.09 26.63 -1.84
CA LYS A 108 15.42 27.13 -1.43
C LYS A 108 15.80 26.57 -0.06
N SER A 109 17.03 26.09 0.04
CA SER A 109 17.67 25.54 1.24
C SER A 109 18.77 26.49 1.73
N VAL A 110 19.56 26.03 2.70
CA VAL A 110 20.76 26.70 3.21
C VAL A 110 21.74 26.99 2.05
N ASN A 111 22.50 28.08 2.15
CA ASN A 111 23.45 28.53 1.12
C ASN A 111 22.85 28.77 -0.27
N SER A 112 21.54 29.03 -0.37
CA SER A 112 20.81 29.20 -1.64
C SER A 112 20.80 27.95 -2.53
N GLU A 113 21.06 26.77 -1.98
CA GLU A 113 20.91 25.51 -2.71
C GLU A 113 19.43 25.19 -2.95
N GLU A 114 19.14 24.44 -4.01
CA GLU A 114 17.79 23.95 -4.29
C GLU A 114 17.60 22.53 -3.74
N VAL A 115 16.46 22.30 -3.08
CA VAL A 115 15.99 20.96 -2.69
C VAL A 115 14.72 20.63 -3.46
N ASN A 116 14.72 19.46 -4.09
CA ASN A 116 13.55 18.92 -4.78
C ASN A 116 12.75 18.01 -3.85
N PHE A 117 11.44 18.18 -3.88
CA PHE A 117 10.47 17.35 -3.19
C PHE A 117 9.49 16.77 -4.21
N ALA A 118 9.36 15.44 -4.25
CA ALA A 118 8.37 14.77 -5.06
C ALA A 118 6.96 14.92 -4.45
N ALA A 119 5.92 14.67 -5.23
CA ALA A 119 4.56 14.53 -4.69
C ALA A 119 4.54 13.44 -3.60
N GLY A 120 3.84 13.71 -2.50
CA GLY A 120 3.85 12.91 -1.29
C GLY A 120 4.87 13.36 -0.24
N SER A 121 5.84 14.21 -0.59
CA SER A 121 6.82 14.72 0.39
C SER A 121 6.14 15.46 1.54
N ILE A 122 6.71 15.31 2.72
CA ILE A 122 6.17 15.92 3.94
C ILE A 122 6.87 17.26 4.17
N ILE A 123 6.07 18.28 4.42
CA ILE A 123 6.51 19.64 4.74
C ILE A 123 6.07 19.99 6.17
N ILE A 124 6.97 20.56 6.94
CA ILE A 124 6.78 20.98 8.33
C ILE A 124 7.01 22.50 8.40
N PRO A 125 5.94 23.32 8.29
CA PRO A 125 6.08 24.77 8.29
C PRO A 125 6.39 25.29 9.70
N ALA A 126 7.41 26.14 9.86
CA ALA A 126 7.80 26.66 11.17
C ALA A 126 6.69 27.53 11.78
N GLY A 127 6.02 28.36 10.97
CA GLY A 127 4.96 29.26 11.43
C GLY A 127 3.67 28.59 11.94
N LEU A 128 3.54 27.27 11.81
CA LEU A 128 2.41 26.51 12.37
C LEU A 128 2.74 25.80 13.69
N GLN A 129 4.00 25.82 14.12
CA GLN A 129 4.43 25.12 15.32
C GLN A 129 4.13 25.96 16.56
N THR A 130 3.60 25.32 17.60
CA THR A 130 3.25 25.96 18.87
C THR A 130 4.15 25.52 20.02
N ASN A 131 4.83 24.38 19.89
CA ASN A 131 5.80 23.89 20.86
C ASN A 131 7.19 24.45 20.53
N SER A 132 7.95 24.92 21.52
CA SER A 132 9.33 25.40 21.34
C SER A 132 10.30 24.28 20.93
N ASP A 133 10.04 23.04 21.35
CA ASP A 133 11.01 21.94 21.23
C ASP A 133 10.92 21.19 19.89
N TRP A 134 10.06 21.65 18.98
CA TRP A 134 9.78 20.96 17.72
C TRP A 134 11.03 20.71 16.86
N ILE A 135 12.00 21.63 16.85
CA ILE A 135 13.28 21.43 16.14
C ILE A 135 14.11 20.31 16.78
N ALA A 136 14.11 20.20 18.11
CA ALA A 136 14.77 19.10 18.80
C ALA A 136 14.11 17.76 18.44
N GLN A 137 12.77 17.74 18.35
CA GLN A 137 12.01 16.57 17.90
C GLN A 137 12.34 16.19 16.45
N LEU A 138 12.51 17.16 15.54
CA LEU A 138 12.97 16.90 14.17
C LEU A 138 14.38 16.29 14.14
N ASN A 139 15.31 16.86 14.92
CA ASN A 139 16.67 16.34 15.04
C ASN A 139 16.71 14.91 15.61
N GLN A 140 15.89 14.62 16.62
CA GLN A 140 15.76 13.26 17.14
C GLN A 140 15.21 12.32 16.07
N ALA A 141 14.11 12.71 15.40
CA ALA A 141 13.44 11.87 14.41
C ALA A 141 14.35 11.55 13.22
N GLN A 142 15.08 12.52 12.65
CA GLN A 142 15.97 12.22 11.52
C GLN A 142 17.06 11.19 11.88
N ASN A 143 17.59 11.26 13.10
CA ASN A 143 18.62 10.34 13.57
C ASN A 143 18.06 8.97 13.96
N GLU A 144 16.88 8.93 14.59
CA GLU A 144 16.21 7.68 14.98
C GLU A 144 15.77 6.87 13.77
N PHE A 145 15.19 7.53 12.76
CA PHE A 145 14.63 6.85 11.58
C PHE A 145 15.58 6.76 10.40
N GLY A 146 16.74 7.43 10.44
CA GLY A 146 17.68 7.42 9.34
C GLY A 146 17.22 8.21 8.11
N ILE A 147 16.31 9.17 8.28
CA ILE A 147 15.68 9.92 7.17
C ILE A 147 16.09 11.38 7.28
N ALA A 148 16.78 11.88 6.25
CA ALA A 148 17.22 13.27 6.20
C ALA A 148 16.02 14.23 6.15
N ILE A 149 15.99 15.17 7.08
CA ILE A 149 15.11 16.34 7.01
C ILE A 149 15.91 17.48 6.41
N LYS A 150 15.35 18.13 5.40
CA LYS A 150 15.99 19.24 4.69
C LYS A 150 15.38 20.57 5.16
N PRO A 151 16.21 21.55 5.57
CA PRO A 151 15.73 22.89 5.88
C PRO A 151 15.26 23.61 4.61
N ILE A 152 14.23 24.43 4.75
CA ILE A 152 13.72 25.33 3.73
C ILE A 152 13.84 26.75 4.27
N THR A 153 14.51 27.64 3.54
CA THR A 153 14.90 28.98 4.01
C THR A 153 13.94 30.08 3.57
N SER A 154 13.01 29.79 2.64
CA SER A 154 12.06 30.77 2.12
C SER A 154 10.70 30.14 1.84
N GLY A 155 9.64 30.94 1.93
CA GLY A 155 8.30 30.57 1.48
C GLY A 155 8.15 30.50 -0.04
N LEU A 156 9.11 31.03 -0.79
CA LEU A 156 9.13 31.01 -2.25
C LEU A 156 9.69 29.67 -2.76
N THR A 157 8.90 29.00 -3.59
CA THR A 157 9.38 27.85 -4.38
C THR A 157 9.87 28.31 -5.73
N SER A 158 11.01 27.79 -6.19
CA SER A 158 11.55 28.14 -7.51
C SER A 158 10.81 27.43 -8.64
N LYS A 159 10.22 26.26 -8.36
CA LYS A 159 9.41 25.46 -9.30
C LYS A 159 8.33 24.68 -8.55
N GLY A 160 7.21 24.41 -9.23
CA GLY A 160 6.14 23.55 -8.72
C GLY A 160 5.20 24.26 -7.74
N ALA A 161 4.68 23.50 -6.78
CA ALA A 161 3.69 24.00 -5.81
C ALA A 161 4.28 24.95 -4.76
N ASP A 162 3.61 26.07 -4.50
CA ASP A 162 3.98 26.98 -3.40
C ASP A 162 3.61 26.40 -2.03
N LEU A 163 4.43 26.70 -1.01
CA LEU A 163 4.24 26.20 0.37
C LEU A 163 2.96 26.73 1.05
N GLY A 164 2.39 27.83 0.57
CA GLY A 164 1.12 28.40 1.04
C GLY A 164 -0.11 27.95 0.25
N SER A 165 0.06 27.17 -0.82
CA SER A 165 -1.02 26.83 -1.73
C SER A 165 -1.90 25.67 -1.22
N ARG A 166 -3.04 25.47 -1.88
CA ARG A 166 -3.97 24.37 -1.60
C ARG A 166 -3.41 22.97 -1.86
N SER A 167 -2.29 22.84 -2.59
CA SER A 167 -1.61 21.56 -2.79
C SER A 167 -0.77 21.15 -1.58
N MET A 168 -0.78 21.92 -0.48
CA MET A 168 -0.24 21.52 0.82
C MET A 168 -1.37 21.05 1.74
N ALA A 169 -1.71 19.77 1.68
CA ALA A 169 -2.80 19.20 2.47
C ALA A 169 -2.38 18.95 3.92
N VAL A 170 -3.26 19.24 4.86
CA VAL A 170 -2.99 19.07 6.30
C VAL A 170 -2.94 17.59 6.67
N LEU A 171 -1.99 17.21 7.52
CA LEU A 171 -1.85 15.84 8.03
C LEU A 171 -2.25 15.77 9.50
N SER A 172 -2.68 14.59 9.93
CA SER A 172 -3.08 14.31 11.31
C SER A 172 -2.74 12.87 11.66
N ALA A 173 -2.43 12.60 12.93
CA ALA A 173 -2.07 11.27 13.35
C ALA A 173 -3.29 10.31 13.20
N PRO A 174 -3.14 9.16 12.54
CA PRO A 174 -4.24 8.21 12.37
C PRO A 174 -4.59 7.54 13.70
N LYS A 175 -5.89 7.45 13.98
CA LYS A 175 -6.49 6.65 15.07
C LYS A 175 -7.23 5.49 14.42
N VAL A 176 -6.62 4.31 14.43
CA VAL A 176 -7.06 3.15 13.64
C VAL A 176 -7.89 2.20 14.48
N LEU A 177 -9.09 1.89 14.00
CA LEU A 177 -9.89 0.76 14.42
C LEU A 177 -9.65 -0.40 13.44
N LEU A 178 -9.11 -1.52 13.93
CA LEU A 178 -8.97 -2.75 13.17
C LEU A 178 -10.06 -3.74 13.61
N LEU A 179 -10.93 -4.15 12.70
CA LEU A 179 -11.91 -5.18 13.04
C LEU A 179 -11.25 -6.56 13.03
N GLY A 180 -11.53 -7.34 14.08
CA GLY A 180 -11.00 -8.67 14.28
C GLY A 180 -12.04 -9.62 14.87
N GLY A 181 -11.57 -10.69 15.51
CA GLY A 181 -12.42 -11.70 16.13
C GLY A 181 -13.05 -12.67 15.14
N LYS A 182 -14.11 -13.35 15.60
CA LYS A 182 -14.79 -14.41 14.84
C LYS A 182 -15.27 -13.90 13.48
N GLY A 183 -14.90 -14.62 12.42
CA GLY A 183 -15.24 -14.27 11.04
C GLY A 183 -14.14 -13.50 10.30
N VAL A 184 -13.20 -12.86 11.01
CA VAL A 184 -12.02 -12.22 10.41
C VAL A 184 -10.86 -13.20 10.33
N SER A 185 -10.08 -13.14 9.25
CA SER A 185 -8.84 -13.92 9.11
C SER A 185 -7.85 -13.47 10.17
N GLN A 186 -7.56 -14.34 11.15
CA GLN A 186 -6.54 -14.06 12.17
C GLN A 186 -5.16 -13.78 11.59
N TYR A 187 -4.84 -14.40 10.44
CA TYR A 187 -3.57 -14.20 9.74
C TYR A 187 -3.49 -12.77 9.19
N GLU A 188 -4.47 -12.35 8.38
CA GLU A 188 -4.42 -11.03 7.73
C GLU A 188 -4.66 -9.88 8.73
N ALA A 189 -5.48 -10.10 9.76
CA ALA A 189 -5.59 -9.14 10.86
C ALA A 189 -4.24 -8.99 11.60
N GLY A 190 -3.52 -10.10 11.82
CA GLY A 190 -2.19 -10.10 12.41
C GLY A 190 -1.14 -9.41 11.53
N GLU A 191 -1.20 -9.61 10.22
CA GLU A 191 -0.31 -8.96 9.24
C GLU A 191 -0.54 -7.44 9.20
N VAL A 192 -1.80 -6.99 9.20
CA VAL A 192 -2.14 -5.56 9.33
C VAL A 192 -1.63 -5.01 10.65
N TRP A 193 -1.89 -5.68 11.77
CA TRP A 193 -1.42 -5.21 13.08
C TRP A 193 0.11 -5.10 13.12
N TYR A 194 0.82 -6.13 12.64
CA TYR A 194 2.27 -6.12 12.54
C TYR A 194 2.77 -4.95 11.69
N TYR A 195 2.15 -4.70 10.53
CA TYR A 195 2.55 -3.59 9.66
C TYR A 195 2.35 -2.23 10.34
N LEU A 196 1.19 -2.03 10.98
CA LEU A 196 0.85 -0.80 11.69
C LEU A 196 1.85 -0.53 12.82
N ASP A 197 2.21 -1.53 13.61
CA ASP A 197 3.18 -1.39 14.70
C ASP A 197 4.61 -1.13 14.18
N ARG A 198 5.08 -1.98 13.26
CA ARG A 198 6.49 -1.97 12.83
C ARG A 198 6.84 -0.80 11.94
N PHE A 199 5.99 -0.48 10.96
CA PHE A 199 6.31 0.44 9.86
C PHE A 199 5.51 1.74 9.88
N VAL A 200 4.40 1.79 10.62
CA VAL A 200 3.57 3.00 10.76
C VAL A 200 3.68 3.59 12.16
N GLY A 201 4.05 2.80 13.17
CA GLY A 201 4.12 3.22 14.57
C GLY A 201 2.75 3.53 15.17
N VAL A 202 1.70 2.85 14.71
CA VAL A 202 0.31 3.02 15.19
C VAL A 202 -0.08 1.79 15.99
N ALA A 203 -0.59 2.01 17.20
CA ALA A 203 -1.26 0.97 17.98
C ALA A 203 -2.76 0.97 17.63
N PRO A 204 -3.26 0.04 16.78
CA PRO A 204 -4.68 0.00 16.46
C PRO A 204 -5.49 -0.45 17.68
N THR A 205 -6.72 0.06 17.82
CA THR A 205 -7.70 -0.64 18.66
C THR A 205 -8.24 -1.82 17.85
N ILE A 206 -8.03 -3.04 18.32
CA ILE A 206 -8.57 -4.24 17.70
C ILE A 206 -9.90 -4.58 18.37
N VAL A 207 -10.98 -4.60 17.59
CA VAL A 207 -12.34 -4.85 18.12
C VAL A 207 -12.97 -6.03 17.41
N GLU A 208 -13.51 -6.94 18.20
CA GLU A 208 -14.29 -8.07 17.70
C GLU A 208 -15.59 -7.58 17.05
N LEU A 209 -15.99 -8.20 15.94
CA LEU A 209 -17.20 -7.80 15.20
C LEU A 209 -18.44 -7.65 16.10
N GLU A 210 -18.63 -8.59 17.03
CA GLU A 210 -19.79 -8.64 17.93
C GLU A 210 -19.81 -7.47 18.95
N ARG A 211 -18.68 -6.78 19.14
CA ARG A 211 -18.52 -5.66 20.07
C ARG A 211 -18.57 -4.29 19.38
N LEU A 212 -18.71 -4.25 18.05
CA LEU A 212 -18.67 -2.99 17.30
C LEU A 212 -19.75 -2.00 17.75
N GLY A 213 -20.97 -2.48 18.04
CA GLY A 213 -22.06 -1.62 18.51
C GLY A 213 -21.86 -1.03 19.92
N SER A 214 -20.85 -1.48 20.67
CA SER A 214 -20.53 -0.98 22.02
C SER A 214 -19.46 0.13 22.04
N ILE A 215 -18.89 0.48 20.88
CA ILE A 215 -17.83 1.49 20.77
C ILE A 215 -18.31 2.75 20.04
N GLU A 216 -17.73 3.89 20.39
CA GLU A 216 -17.98 5.16 19.70
C GLU A 216 -17.04 5.32 18.49
N LEU A 217 -17.58 5.16 17.28
CA LEU A 217 -16.81 5.26 16.03
C LEU A 217 -16.18 6.64 15.84
N SER A 218 -16.75 7.72 16.39
CA SER A 218 -16.18 9.07 16.24
C SER A 218 -14.82 9.24 16.92
N ASN A 219 -14.40 8.31 17.78
CA ASN A 219 -13.07 8.32 18.39
C ASN A 219 -11.95 7.91 17.42
N TYR A 220 -12.31 7.35 16.26
CA TYR A 220 -11.40 6.82 15.26
C TYR A 220 -11.46 7.63 13.97
N SER A 221 -10.31 7.80 13.33
CA SER A 221 -10.22 8.41 11.99
C SER A 221 -10.23 7.38 10.87
N HIS A 222 -9.87 6.13 11.19
CA HIS A 222 -9.76 5.05 10.21
C HIS A 222 -10.44 3.76 10.70
N ILE A 223 -11.08 3.04 9.78
CA ILE A 223 -11.52 1.66 9.97
C ILE A 223 -10.79 0.79 8.93
N VAL A 224 -10.16 -0.30 9.38
CA VAL A 224 -9.49 -1.27 8.52
C VAL A 224 -10.19 -2.62 8.62
N LEU A 225 -10.59 -3.15 7.47
CA LEU A 225 -11.24 -4.44 7.29
C LEU A 225 -10.30 -5.38 6.53
N ALA A 226 -9.66 -6.30 7.26
CA ALA A 226 -8.84 -7.35 6.64
C ALA A 226 -9.71 -8.41 5.92
N HIS A 227 -9.11 -9.45 5.32
CA HIS A 227 -9.92 -10.56 4.83
C HIS A 227 -10.77 -11.17 5.95
N GLY A 228 -12.04 -11.41 5.65
CA GLY A 228 -12.99 -11.98 6.58
C GLY A 228 -14.40 -12.05 5.99
N ASN A 229 -15.31 -12.63 6.75
CA ASN A 229 -16.73 -12.60 6.51
C ASN A 229 -17.39 -11.65 7.53
N TYR A 230 -17.88 -10.52 7.03
CA TYR A 230 -18.50 -9.46 7.84
C TYR A 230 -20.05 -9.50 7.82
N SER A 231 -20.65 -10.59 7.33
CA SER A 231 -22.11 -10.77 7.29
C SER A 231 -22.76 -10.78 8.69
N GLY A 232 -21.99 -11.09 9.74
CA GLY A 232 -22.46 -11.07 11.13
C GLY A 232 -22.63 -9.68 11.75
N LEU A 233 -22.20 -8.60 11.07
CA LEU A 233 -22.47 -7.25 11.55
C LEU A 233 -23.98 -6.95 11.51
N SER A 234 -24.47 -6.27 12.56
CA SER A 234 -25.87 -5.87 12.61
C SER A 234 -26.18 -4.78 11.59
N ASP A 235 -27.45 -4.59 11.24
CA ASP A 235 -27.84 -3.50 10.34
C ASP A 235 -27.59 -2.13 10.96
N ALA A 236 -27.70 -2.02 12.30
CA ALA A 236 -27.34 -0.82 13.04
C ALA A 236 -25.84 -0.49 12.86
N ASP A 237 -24.96 -1.50 12.98
CA ASP A 237 -23.51 -1.32 12.78
C ASP A 237 -23.19 -0.90 11.34
N LYS A 238 -23.83 -1.53 10.35
CA LYS A 238 -23.65 -1.17 8.92
C LYS A 238 -24.07 0.29 8.66
N VAL A 239 -25.19 0.74 9.25
CA VAL A 239 -25.65 2.13 9.15
C VAL A 239 -24.68 3.08 9.86
N ALA A 240 -24.18 2.71 11.04
CA ALA A 240 -23.22 3.50 11.80
C ALA A 240 -21.91 3.68 11.01
N ILE A 241 -21.37 2.61 10.41
CA ILE A 241 -20.18 2.68 9.54
C ILE A 241 -20.44 3.64 8.37
N LYS A 242 -21.58 3.50 7.66
CA LYS A 242 -21.93 4.39 6.54
C LYS A 242 -22.01 5.85 6.97
N GLY A 243 -22.64 6.13 8.11
CA GLY A 243 -22.73 7.46 8.69
C GLY A 243 -21.36 8.03 9.07
N TRP A 244 -20.49 7.20 9.64
CA TRP A 244 -19.13 7.57 10.03
C TRP A 244 -18.25 7.93 8.82
N VAL A 245 -18.27 7.10 7.76
CA VAL A 245 -17.55 7.42 6.50
C VAL A 245 -18.06 8.74 5.91
N ARG A 246 -19.38 8.93 5.80
CA ARG A 246 -19.97 10.18 5.28
C ARG A 246 -19.49 11.43 6.02
N LYS A 247 -19.22 11.32 7.32
CA LYS A 247 -18.78 12.43 8.16
C LYS A 247 -17.30 12.80 7.97
N GLY A 248 -16.49 11.94 7.36
CA GLY A 248 -15.06 12.18 7.12
C GLY A 248 -14.15 10.99 7.44
N GLY A 249 -14.69 9.86 7.90
CA GLY A 249 -13.90 8.67 8.17
C GLY A 249 -13.32 8.04 6.91
N VAL A 250 -12.12 7.48 7.01
CA VAL A 250 -11.47 6.73 5.92
C VAL A 250 -11.58 5.24 6.20
N ILE A 251 -12.25 4.50 5.32
CA ILE A 251 -12.39 3.05 5.44
C ILE A 251 -11.57 2.32 4.38
N TRP A 252 -10.73 1.40 4.85
CA TRP A 252 -9.98 0.47 4.01
C TRP A 252 -10.57 -0.93 4.15
N GLY A 253 -10.76 -1.62 3.02
CA GLY A 253 -11.05 -3.05 3.00
C GLY A 253 -10.18 -3.77 1.99
N HIS A 254 -9.68 -4.96 2.32
CA HIS A 254 -9.06 -5.85 1.33
C HIS A 254 -9.70 -7.24 1.33
N LYS A 255 -9.75 -7.89 0.16
CA LYS A 255 -10.36 -9.21 -0.04
C LYS A 255 -11.79 -9.27 0.52
N GLY A 256 -11.97 -9.94 1.66
CA GLY A 256 -13.29 -10.08 2.29
C GLY A 256 -13.84 -8.77 2.85
N GLY A 257 -12.95 -7.87 3.32
CA GLY A 257 -13.31 -6.52 3.72
C GLY A 257 -13.74 -5.67 2.52
N ALA A 258 -13.02 -5.75 1.40
CA ALA A 258 -13.41 -5.05 0.16
C ALA A 258 -14.77 -5.55 -0.35
N LYS A 259 -14.99 -6.88 -0.32
CA LYS A 259 -16.30 -7.46 -0.65
C LYS A 259 -17.41 -6.90 0.24
N PHE A 260 -17.20 -6.80 1.56
CA PHE A 260 -18.19 -6.19 2.46
C PHE A 260 -18.50 -4.74 2.06
N LEU A 261 -17.49 -3.94 1.73
CA LEU A 261 -17.71 -2.55 1.30
C LEU A 261 -18.54 -2.47 0.01
N ALA A 262 -18.28 -3.37 -0.95
CA ALA A 262 -19.06 -3.48 -2.19
C ALA A 262 -20.50 -3.94 -1.92
N ASP A 263 -20.69 -5.01 -1.13
CA ASP A 263 -22.02 -5.52 -0.74
C ASP A 263 -22.85 -4.44 -0.03
N GLN A 264 -22.20 -3.59 0.77
CA GLN A 264 -22.86 -2.49 1.48
C GLN A 264 -23.07 -1.23 0.63
N GLN A 265 -22.67 -1.25 -0.65
CA GLN A 265 -22.71 -0.09 -1.56
C GLN A 265 -21.93 1.13 -1.00
N LEU A 266 -20.95 0.88 -0.13
CA LEU A 266 -19.97 1.87 0.30
C LEU A 266 -18.91 2.04 -0.78
N LEU A 267 -18.38 0.92 -1.28
CA LEU A 267 -17.51 0.88 -2.44
C LEU A 267 -18.38 0.70 -3.68
N LYS A 268 -18.29 1.64 -4.62
CA LYS A 268 -18.99 1.61 -5.90
C LYS A 268 -18.19 0.79 -6.90
N ALA A 269 -18.23 -0.53 -6.71
CA ALA A 269 -17.53 -1.48 -7.56
C ALA A 269 -18.31 -2.80 -7.62
N SER A 270 -18.31 -3.41 -8.79
CA SER A 270 -18.71 -4.81 -8.97
C SER A 270 -17.54 -5.74 -8.69
N TYR A 271 -17.80 -7.03 -8.57
CA TYR A 271 -16.78 -8.02 -8.34
C TYR A 271 -17.17 -9.38 -8.93
N LEU A 272 -16.17 -10.17 -9.29
CA LEU A 272 -16.34 -11.59 -9.60
C LEU A 272 -16.10 -12.41 -8.33
N SER A 273 -17.09 -13.21 -7.96
CA SER A 273 -16.98 -14.20 -6.90
C SER A 273 -16.08 -15.36 -7.32
N ARG A 274 -15.56 -16.09 -6.34
CA ARG A 274 -14.78 -17.31 -6.61
C ARG A 274 -15.57 -18.35 -7.42
N LYS A 275 -16.90 -18.38 -7.26
CA LYS A 275 -17.79 -19.30 -7.99
C LYS A 275 -17.93 -18.87 -9.45
N GLU A 276 -18.06 -17.58 -9.72
CA GLU A 276 -18.13 -17.03 -11.08
C GLU A 276 -16.82 -17.27 -11.83
N VAL A 277 -15.68 -16.98 -11.21
CA VAL A 277 -14.36 -17.29 -11.81
C VAL A 277 -14.18 -18.79 -12.06
N ALA A 278 -14.60 -19.64 -11.13
CA ALA A 278 -14.54 -21.10 -11.30
C ALA A 278 -15.43 -21.61 -12.44
N SER A 279 -16.52 -20.90 -12.77
CA SER A 279 -17.44 -21.28 -13.85
C SER A 279 -16.84 -21.12 -15.26
N ALA A 280 -15.74 -20.36 -15.39
CA ALA A 280 -14.99 -20.24 -16.65
C ALA A 280 -14.22 -21.52 -17.02
N PHE A 281 -14.08 -22.48 -16.10
CA PHE A 281 -13.42 -23.76 -16.35
C PHE A 281 -14.41 -24.75 -16.98
N LYS A 282 -14.01 -25.38 -18.09
CA LYS A 282 -14.77 -26.49 -18.69
C LYS A 282 -14.79 -27.67 -17.73
N THR A 283 -15.99 -28.21 -17.48
CA THR A 283 -16.21 -29.35 -16.57
C THR A 283 -16.87 -30.55 -17.25
N ASP A 284 -17.19 -30.44 -18.54
CA ASP A 284 -17.80 -31.53 -19.31
C ASP A 284 -16.87 -32.74 -19.42
N GLY A 285 -17.42 -33.93 -19.18
CA GLY A 285 -16.70 -35.20 -19.31
C GLY A 285 -15.67 -35.49 -18.22
N LEU A 286 -15.61 -34.69 -17.15
CA LEU A 286 -14.75 -34.97 -15.99
C LEU A 286 -15.30 -36.14 -15.16
N ASN A 287 -14.39 -36.99 -14.71
CA ASN A 287 -14.67 -38.07 -13.78
C ASN A 287 -14.32 -37.66 -12.34
N TYR A 288 -14.74 -38.47 -11.37
CA TYR A 288 -14.44 -38.21 -9.95
C TYR A 288 -12.93 -38.06 -9.67
N ALA A 289 -12.10 -38.83 -10.38
CA ALA A 289 -10.63 -38.77 -10.25
C ALA A 289 -10.04 -37.40 -10.67
N ASP A 290 -10.75 -36.62 -11.48
CA ASP A 290 -10.27 -35.32 -11.98
C ASP A 290 -10.53 -34.16 -11.00
N LYS A 291 -11.29 -34.41 -9.92
CA LYS A 291 -11.74 -33.38 -8.97
C LYS A 291 -10.59 -32.56 -8.38
N GLU A 292 -9.54 -33.24 -7.90
CA GLU A 292 -8.39 -32.56 -7.28
C GLU A 292 -7.58 -31.76 -8.30
N HIS A 293 -7.43 -32.29 -9.52
CA HIS A 293 -6.75 -31.59 -10.61
C HIS A 293 -7.52 -30.33 -11.02
N LEU A 294 -8.85 -30.42 -11.17
CA LEU A 294 -9.70 -29.25 -11.44
C LEU A 294 -9.60 -28.22 -10.32
N ALA A 295 -9.68 -28.64 -9.05
CA ALA A 295 -9.57 -27.75 -7.90
C ALA A 295 -8.21 -27.03 -7.84
N GLY A 296 -7.12 -27.74 -8.17
CA GLY A 296 -5.78 -27.17 -8.29
C GLY A 296 -5.71 -26.09 -9.37
N ARG A 297 -6.29 -26.36 -10.55
CA ARG A 297 -6.34 -25.40 -11.67
C ARG A 297 -7.20 -24.17 -11.36
N GLN A 298 -8.31 -24.36 -10.67
CA GLN A 298 -9.22 -23.28 -10.25
C GLN A 298 -8.62 -22.39 -9.15
N ARG A 299 -7.57 -22.82 -8.45
CA ARG A 299 -6.91 -22.05 -7.39
C ARG A 299 -5.82 -21.14 -7.96
N ILE A 300 -5.63 -19.98 -7.32
CA ILE A 300 -4.37 -19.24 -7.40
C ILE A 300 -3.62 -19.49 -6.10
N ALA A 301 -2.64 -20.38 -6.14
CA ALA A 301 -1.84 -20.76 -4.98
C ALA A 301 -0.59 -19.86 -4.91
N GLY A 302 -0.81 -18.61 -4.48
CA GLY A 302 0.24 -17.63 -4.21
C GLY A 302 1.14 -17.38 -5.41
N ALA A 303 0.72 -16.49 -6.30
CA ALA A 303 1.46 -16.09 -7.47
C ALA A 303 1.55 -14.56 -7.53
N ILE A 304 2.44 -14.05 -8.37
CA ILE A 304 2.78 -12.63 -8.46
C ILE A 304 2.21 -12.09 -9.76
N PHE A 305 1.40 -11.06 -9.65
CA PHE A 305 0.72 -10.42 -10.79
C PHE A 305 1.17 -8.97 -10.91
N ASN A 306 1.22 -8.45 -12.13
CA ASN A 306 1.56 -7.08 -12.43
C ASN A 306 0.29 -6.24 -12.54
N THR A 307 0.35 -5.04 -11.97
CA THR A 307 -0.70 -4.02 -12.15
C THR A 307 -0.12 -2.75 -12.76
N HIS A 308 -0.91 -2.03 -13.54
CA HIS A 308 -0.70 -0.62 -13.81
C HIS A 308 -1.10 0.24 -12.62
N VAL A 309 -0.41 1.37 -12.46
CA VAL A 309 -0.59 2.29 -11.33
C VAL A 309 -0.68 3.72 -11.85
N ASP A 310 -1.70 4.47 -11.41
CA ASP A 310 -1.72 5.92 -11.56
C ASP A 310 -0.81 6.58 -10.52
N LEU A 311 0.37 7.05 -10.93
CA LEU A 311 1.36 7.68 -10.05
C LEU A 311 0.96 9.08 -9.54
N THR A 312 -0.13 9.65 -10.04
CA THR A 312 -0.61 10.98 -9.63
C THR A 312 -1.60 10.92 -8.47
N HIS A 313 -2.16 9.74 -8.21
CA HIS A 313 -3.12 9.54 -7.12
C HIS A 313 -2.42 9.57 -5.74
N PRO A 314 -2.96 10.24 -4.70
CA PRO A 314 -2.29 10.30 -3.39
C PRO A 314 -2.02 8.93 -2.74
N LEU A 315 -2.82 7.92 -3.07
CA LEU A 315 -2.59 6.53 -2.61
C LEU A 315 -1.35 5.87 -3.20
N THR A 316 -0.76 6.40 -4.26
CA THR A 316 0.38 5.81 -4.98
C THR A 316 1.65 6.65 -4.89
N PHE A 317 1.61 7.76 -4.14
CA PHE A 317 2.81 8.54 -3.84
C PHE A 317 3.92 7.64 -3.28
N SER A 318 5.16 7.99 -3.65
CA SER A 318 6.40 7.22 -3.49
C SER A 318 6.59 5.99 -4.39
N LEU A 319 5.62 5.62 -5.23
CA LEU A 319 5.86 4.54 -6.18
C LEU A 319 6.71 5.08 -7.35
N PRO A 320 7.85 4.44 -7.67
CA PRO A 320 8.81 5.01 -8.62
C PRO A 320 8.45 4.76 -10.09
N ARG A 321 7.45 3.90 -10.36
CA ARG A 321 7.05 3.49 -11.72
C ARG A 321 5.58 3.10 -11.79
N ASN A 322 5.00 3.19 -12.98
CA ASN A 322 3.59 2.92 -13.27
C ASN A 322 3.23 1.42 -13.31
N THR A 323 4.07 0.57 -12.73
CA THR A 323 3.82 -0.86 -12.56
C THR A 323 4.11 -1.28 -11.12
N LEU A 324 3.29 -2.18 -10.58
CA LEU A 324 3.46 -2.69 -9.23
C LEU A 324 3.17 -4.20 -9.19
N PRO A 325 4.11 -5.02 -8.72
CA PRO A 325 3.84 -6.42 -8.42
C PRO A 325 2.93 -6.57 -7.20
N VAL A 326 1.87 -7.33 -7.35
CA VAL A 326 0.88 -7.67 -6.32
C VAL A 326 0.90 -9.17 -6.08
N PHE A 327 0.89 -9.57 -4.80
CA PHE A 327 0.79 -10.98 -4.43
C PHE A 327 -0.67 -11.43 -4.42
N LYS A 328 -0.98 -12.50 -5.15
CA LYS A 328 -2.34 -13.02 -5.31
C LYS A 328 -2.45 -14.44 -4.81
N ASN A 329 -3.39 -14.67 -3.90
CA ASN A 329 -3.73 -15.99 -3.33
C ASN A 329 -5.24 -16.26 -3.29
N SER A 330 -6.01 -15.55 -4.10
CA SER A 330 -7.47 -15.61 -4.16
C SER A 330 -7.95 -15.37 -5.58
N THR A 331 -9.02 -16.05 -5.99
CA THR A 331 -9.70 -15.82 -7.27
C THR A 331 -10.84 -14.79 -7.18
N TRP A 332 -11.15 -14.27 -6.00
CA TRP A 332 -12.06 -13.12 -5.89
C TRP A 332 -11.40 -11.87 -6.49
N LEU A 333 -12.16 -11.08 -7.27
CA LEU A 333 -11.66 -9.98 -8.07
C LEU A 333 -12.63 -8.80 -8.05
N LEU A 334 -12.16 -7.58 -7.76
CA LEU A 334 -12.91 -6.38 -8.10
C LEU A 334 -12.89 -6.19 -9.63
N GLU A 335 -14.02 -5.76 -10.17
CA GLU A 335 -14.11 -5.30 -11.56
C GLU A 335 -13.80 -3.81 -11.63
N THR A 336 -13.26 -3.36 -12.77
CA THR A 336 -13.03 -1.93 -13.00
C THR A 336 -14.34 -1.16 -12.99
N SER A 337 -14.32 0.04 -12.43
CA SER A 337 -15.44 0.97 -12.54
C SER A 337 -15.28 1.86 -13.77
N GLU A 338 -16.38 2.23 -14.40
CA GLU A 338 -16.40 3.21 -15.50
C GLU A 338 -16.21 4.65 -14.99
N ALA A 339 -16.36 4.88 -13.68
CA ALA A 339 -16.17 6.19 -13.09
C ALA A 339 -14.70 6.66 -13.26
N PRO A 340 -14.46 7.91 -13.65
CA PRO A 340 -13.12 8.39 -13.89
C PRO A 340 -12.32 8.48 -12.59
N PHE A 341 -11.02 8.18 -12.66
CA PHE A 341 -10.04 8.33 -11.56
C PHE A 341 -10.24 7.43 -10.33
N VAL A 342 -11.20 6.49 -10.34
CA VAL A 342 -11.43 5.60 -9.18
C VAL A 342 -10.61 4.30 -9.23
N ASN A 343 -10.20 3.85 -10.42
CA ASN A 343 -9.35 2.68 -10.60
C ASN A 343 -7.89 3.06 -10.37
N VAL A 344 -7.40 2.89 -9.15
CA VAL A 344 -6.04 3.30 -8.76
C VAL A 344 -4.99 2.28 -9.23
N LEU A 345 -5.33 0.99 -9.13
CA LEU A 345 -4.54 -0.13 -9.65
C LEU A 345 -5.42 -0.99 -10.56
N THR A 346 -4.90 -1.37 -11.73
CA THR A 346 -5.54 -2.31 -12.66
C THR A 346 -4.56 -3.39 -13.08
N TYR A 347 -5.00 -4.65 -13.13
CA TYR A 347 -4.16 -5.74 -13.62
C TYR A 347 -3.85 -5.56 -15.11
N THR A 348 -2.58 -5.75 -15.50
CA THR A 348 -2.18 -5.58 -16.91
C THR A 348 -2.75 -6.71 -17.78
N GLU A 349 -2.76 -6.56 -19.11
CA GLU A 349 -3.24 -7.59 -20.05
C GLU A 349 -2.49 -8.93 -19.95
N GLN A 350 -1.20 -8.91 -19.63
CA GLN A 350 -0.40 -10.11 -19.35
C GLN A 350 0.09 -10.08 -17.90
N PRO A 351 -0.80 -10.32 -16.92
CA PRO A 351 -0.51 -9.91 -15.56
C PRO A 351 0.40 -10.89 -14.82
N LEU A 352 0.46 -12.19 -15.17
CA LEU A 352 1.27 -13.15 -14.42
C LEU A 352 2.77 -12.86 -14.57
N LEU A 353 3.45 -12.49 -13.47
CA LEU A 353 4.90 -12.27 -13.39
C LEU A 353 5.65 -13.52 -12.93
N ALA A 354 5.16 -14.20 -11.90
CA ALA A 354 5.81 -15.38 -11.34
C ALA A 354 4.82 -16.27 -10.58
N GLY A 355 5.17 -17.54 -10.41
CA GLY A 355 4.29 -18.55 -9.82
C GLY A 355 3.38 -19.21 -10.85
N PHE A 356 2.76 -20.30 -10.42
CA PHE A 356 1.83 -21.06 -11.24
C PHE A 356 0.44 -20.44 -11.16
N THR A 357 -0.20 -20.23 -12.30
CA THR A 357 -1.63 -19.96 -12.39
C THR A 357 -2.14 -20.49 -13.73
N ASP A 358 -3.26 -21.20 -13.71
CA ASP A 358 -3.91 -21.70 -14.92
C ASP A 358 -4.28 -20.54 -15.86
N ALA A 359 -4.14 -20.74 -17.17
CA ALA A 359 -4.41 -19.72 -18.18
C ALA A 359 -5.83 -19.15 -18.09
N VAL A 360 -6.83 -19.95 -17.67
CA VAL A 360 -8.20 -19.48 -17.43
C VAL A 360 -8.19 -18.41 -16.34
N ASN A 361 -7.54 -18.69 -15.20
CA ASN A 361 -7.42 -17.71 -14.11
C ASN A 361 -6.61 -16.48 -14.53
N VAL A 362 -5.50 -16.65 -15.27
CA VAL A 362 -4.73 -15.50 -15.79
C VAL A 362 -5.61 -14.58 -16.65
N THR A 363 -6.46 -15.17 -17.49
CA THR A 363 -7.39 -14.43 -18.35
C THR A 363 -8.45 -13.69 -17.53
N GLN A 364 -9.00 -14.32 -16.49
CA GLN A 364 -9.98 -13.69 -15.60
C GLN A 364 -9.40 -12.53 -14.79
N VAL A 365 -8.11 -12.59 -14.44
CA VAL A 365 -7.41 -11.52 -13.70
C VAL A 365 -7.03 -10.35 -14.60
N ALA A 366 -6.77 -10.58 -15.88
CA ALA A 366 -6.36 -9.52 -16.82
C ALA A 366 -7.41 -8.40 -16.89
N GLY A 367 -6.97 -7.16 -16.79
CA GLY A 367 -7.84 -5.97 -16.83
C GLY A 367 -8.67 -5.72 -15.57
N ALA A 368 -8.77 -6.68 -14.63
CA ALA A 368 -9.53 -6.50 -13.39
C ALA A 368 -8.93 -5.39 -12.49
N ALA A 369 -9.72 -4.89 -11.55
CA ALA A 369 -9.26 -3.87 -10.62
C ALA A 369 -8.43 -4.50 -9.48
N GLY A 370 -7.25 -3.93 -9.23
CA GLY A 370 -6.41 -4.27 -8.07
C GLY A 370 -6.78 -3.44 -6.84
N LEU A 371 -7.06 -2.14 -7.04
CA LEU A 371 -7.42 -1.19 -5.99
C LEU A 371 -8.38 -0.15 -6.57
N ILE A 372 -9.51 0.04 -5.89
CA ILE A 372 -10.49 1.10 -6.19
C ILE A 372 -10.58 2.04 -4.99
N ALA A 373 -10.60 3.34 -5.25
CA ALA A 373 -10.77 4.35 -4.22
C ALA A 373 -11.64 5.50 -4.72
N HIS A 374 -12.59 5.93 -3.89
CA HIS A 374 -13.39 7.11 -4.16
C HIS A 374 -13.91 7.73 -2.86
N SER A 375 -14.50 8.92 -2.97
CA SER A 375 -15.14 9.59 -1.84
C SER A 375 -16.52 9.02 -1.55
N TYR A 376 -16.91 9.03 -0.28
CA TYR A 376 -18.27 8.75 0.16
C TYR A 376 -18.68 9.79 1.21
N GLY A 377 -19.47 10.77 0.79
CA GLY A 377 -19.68 12.00 1.57
C GLY A 377 -18.37 12.77 1.71
N ARG A 378 -17.94 13.06 2.95
CA ARG A 378 -16.66 13.72 3.24
C ARG A 378 -15.50 12.75 3.46
N GLY A 379 -15.78 11.46 3.63
CA GLY A 379 -14.77 10.43 3.84
C GLY A 379 -14.34 9.74 2.55
N ALA A 380 -13.54 8.70 2.70
CA ALA A 380 -13.01 7.91 1.61
C ALA A 380 -13.26 6.42 1.83
N VAL A 381 -13.55 5.71 0.75
CA VAL A 381 -13.73 4.26 0.71
C VAL A 381 -12.67 3.70 -0.21
N ILE A 382 -11.87 2.76 0.28
CA ILE A 382 -10.75 2.16 -0.44
C ILE A 382 -10.87 0.64 -0.36
N GLY A 383 -10.96 0.00 -1.52
CA GLY A 383 -11.10 -1.45 -1.66
C GLY A 383 -9.95 -2.05 -2.45
N MET A 384 -9.26 -3.04 -1.89
CA MET A 384 -8.20 -3.79 -2.57
C MET A 384 -8.61 -5.24 -2.81
N THR A 385 -8.33 -5.74 -4.01
CA THR A 385 -8.59 -7.13 -4.38
C THR A 385 -7.76 -8.11 -3.55
N ASP A 386 -6.52 -7.73 -3.25
CA ASP A 386 -5.53 -8.58 -2.62
C ASP A 386 -5.02 -7.96 -1.31
N ASP A 387 -4.27 -8.74 -0.53
CA ASP A 387 -3.72 -8.29 0.74
C ASP A 387 -2.49 -7.37 0.51
N PRO A 388 -2.53 -6.10 0.97
CA PRO A 388 -1.43 -5.16 0.78
C PRO A 388 -0.18 -5.49 1.58
N VAL A 389 -0.27 -6.30 2.64
CA VAL A 389 0.78 -6.50 3.65
C VAL A 389 1.13 -7.98 3.86
N PHE A 390 0.90 -8.79 2.83
CA PHE A 390 1.06 -10.25 2.87
C PHE A 390 2.33 -10.70 3.60
N ARG A 391 2.13 -11.48 4.67
CA ARG A 391 3.15 -12.06 5.55
C ARG A 391 4.20 -11.08 6.09
N GLY A 392 3.91 -9.78 6.10
CA GLY A 392 4.79 -8.74 6.60
C GLY A 392 6.09 -8.53 5.80
N TYR A 393 6.24 -9.14 4.62
CA TYR A 393 7.43 -8.97 3.76
C TYR A 393 7.12 -8.37 2.39
N TRP A 394 5.84 -8.16 2.05
CA TRP A 394 5.45 -7.56 0.78
C TRP A 394 5.47 -6.03 0.84
N TYR A 395 6.68 -5.46 0.86
CA TYR A 395 6.90 -4.02 0.99
C TYR A 395 6.28 -3.20 -0.15
N GLY A 396 6.26 -3.75 -1.37
CA GLY A 396 5.80 -3.05 -2.57
C GLY A 396 4.38 -2.49 -2.45
N THR A 397 3.40 -3.32 -2.08
CA THR A 397 2.00 -2.89 -1.91
C THR A 397 1.71 -2.32 -0.54
N SER A 398 2.55 -2.58 0.47
CA SER A 398 2.30 -2.12 1.84
C SER A 398 2.18 -0.60 1.94
N ARG A 399 2.90 0.13 1.09
CA ARG A 399 2.84 1.59 0.96
C ARG A 399 1.42 2.10 0.70
N LEU A 400 0.59 1.36 -0.05
CA LEU A 400 -0.78 1.75 -0.35
C LEU A 400 -1.62 1.91 0.93
N LEU A 401 -1.40 1.02 1.92
CA LEU A 401 -2.08 1.08 3.20
C LEU A 401 -1.63 2.28 4.03
N SER A 402 -0.32 2.57 4.11
CA SER A 402 0.15 3.77 4.81
C SER A 402 -0.31 5.06 4.11
N ASN A 403 -0.30 5.10 2.78
CA ASN A 403 -0.85 6.22 2.02
C ASN A 403 -2.35 6.41 2.29
N ALA A 404 -3.13 5.34 2.43
CA ALA A 404 -4.53 5.45 2.82
C ALA A 404 -4.72 6.09 4.21
N LEU A 405 -3.86 5.74 5.18
CA LEU A 405 -3.95 6.27 6.55
C LEU A 405 -3.57 7.75 6.67
N PHE A 406 -2.62 8.22 5.87
CA PHE A 406 -2.16 9.61 5.96
C PHE A 406 -2.75 10.51 4.89
N PHE A 407 -3.09 9.98 3.71
CA PHE A 407 -3.49 10.75 2.54
C PHE A 407 -4.91 10.43 2.06
N GLY A 408 -5.62 9.49 2.71
CA GLY A 408 -6.97 9.07 2.34
C GLY A 408 -8.00 10.22 2.26
N HIS A 409 -7.79 11.28 3.05
CA HIS A 409 -8.65 12.47 3.04
C HIS A 409 -8.26 13.54 2.01
N THR A 410 -7.18 13.34 1.26
CA THR A 410 -6.61 14.36 0.36
C THR A 410 -7.12 14.29 -1.07
N PHE A 411 -7.73 13.17 -1.49
CA PHE A 411 -8.39 13.04 -2.79
C PHE A 411 -9.91 13.20 -2.67
N ARG A 412 -10.53 13.70 -3.75
CA ARG A 412 -11.98 13.76 -3.88
C ARG A 412 -12.42 13.34 -5.28
N VAL A 413 -13.04 12.17 -5.36
CA VAL A 413 -13.49 11.57 -6.63
C VAL A 413 -14.86 10.93 -6.39
N SER A 414 -15.80 11.12 -7.31
CA SER A 414 -17.09 10.44 -7.28
C SER A 414 -16.94 8.97 -7.63
N GLY A 415 -17.60 8.07 -6.89
CA GLY A 415 -17.73 6.67 -7.28
C GLY A 415 -18.94 6.38 -8.17
N ASP A 416 -19.83 7.36 -8.32
CA ASP A 416 -21.00 7.31 -9.21
C ASP A 416 -20.72 8.00 -10.54
#